data_AF-A0A7W8NI31-F1
#
_entry.id   AF-A0A7W8NI31-F1
#
_cell.length_a   1.000
_cell.length_b   1.000
_cell.length_c   1.000
_cell.angle_alpha   90.00
_cell.angle_beta   90.00
_cell.angle_gamma   90.00
#
_symmetry.space_group_name_H-M   'P 1'
#
loop_
_entity.id
_entity.type
_entity.pdbx_description
1 polymer ?
#
loop_
_entity_poly.entity_id
_entity_poly.type
_entity_poly.pdbx_seq_one_letter_code
_entity_poly.pdbx_strand_id
1 'polypeptide(L)' 'MKKGMTTGLMAGLLSGAALAGGSEGGRQEGLLLVNGAQIHYVSQGSGTPMLLLHGYPLSGELFA' A
#
# COMPACT_ATOMS: atom_id res chain seq x y z
N MET A 1 -4.21 -51.82 2.28
CA MET A 1 -3.32 -51.09 1.35
C MET A 1 -3.95 -49.73 1.10
N LYS A 2 -3.27 -48.64 1.49
CA LYS A 2 -3.76 -47.25 1.40
C LYS A 2 -3.57 -46.75 -0.03
N LYS A 3 -4.63 -46.39 -0.75
CA LYS A 3 -4.57 -45.65 -2.01
C LYS A 3 -5.64 -44.58 -2.03
N GLY A 4 -5.23 -43.35 -2.35
CA GLY A 4 -6.13 -42.27 -2.76
C GLY A 4 -6.25 -41.11 -1.79
N MET A 5 -5.13 -40.43 -1.48
CA MET A 5 -5.15 -39.13 -0.78
C MET A 5 -4.29 -38.12 -1.54
N THR A 6 -4.59 -37.89 -2.83
CA THR A 6 -3.80 -36.96 -3.67
C THR A 6 -4.65 -36.09 -4.61
N THR A 7 -5.96 -35.92 -4.39
CA THR A 7 -6.83 -35.22 -5.36
C THR A 7 -7.55 -33.98 -4.81
N GLY A 8 -7.14 -33.44 -3.66
CA GLY A 8 -7.93 -32.43 -2.93
C GLY A 8 -7.32 -31.04 -2.74
N LEU A 9 -6.19 -30.70 -3.37
CA LEU A 9 -5.43 -29.48 -3.00
C LEU A 9 -5.25 -28.44 -4.12
N MET A 10 -6.05 -28.48 -5.19
CA MET A 10 -5.87 -27.55 -6.33
C MET A 10 -7.00 -26.54 -6.55
N ALA A 11 -8.07 -26.57 -5.74
CA ALA A 11 -9.22 -25.66 -5.91
C ALA A 11 -9.12 -24.36 -5.08
N GLY A 12 -8.03 -24.16 -4.34
CA GLY A 12 -7.86 -23.06 -3.39
C GLY A 12 -7.00 -21.89 -3.89
N LEU A 13 -6.68 -21.80 -5.19
CA LEU A 13 -6.14 -20.58 -5.82
C LEU A 13 -7.30 -19.60 -6.05
N LEU A 14 -7.91 -19.25 -4.92
CA LEU A 14 -8.95 -18.27 -4.73
C LEU A 14 -8.42 -16.92 -5.22
N SER A 15 -8.88 -16.50 -6.39
CA SER A 15 -9.64 -15.24 -6.56
C SER A 15 -9.16 -14.04 -5.74
N GLY A 16 -7.86 -13.77 -5.71
CA GLY A 16 -7.31 -12.51 -5.22
C GLY A 16 -7.49 -11.41 -6.26
N ALA A 17 -8.73 -11.11 -6.64
CA ALA A 17 -9.02 -9.87 -7.35
C ALA A 17 -8.69 -8.74 -6.36
N ALA A 18 -7.50 -8.17 -6.48
CA ALA A 18 -7.16 -6.94 -5.79
C ALA A 18 -8.19 -5.90 -6.25
N LEU A 19 -9.20 -5.66 -5.42
CA LEU A 19 -10.11 -4.55 -5.59
C LEU A 19 -9.26 -3.30 -5.40
N ALA A 20 -8.69 -2.79 -6.50
CA ALA A 20 -8.25 -1.42 -6.60
C ALA A 20 -9.51 -0.54 -6.60
N GLY A 21 -10.24 -0.57 -5.49
CA GLY A 21 -11.36 0.31 -5.22
C GLY A 21 -10.76 1.69 -5.06
N GLY A 22 -10.73 2.45 -6.15
CA GLY A 22 -10.43 3.88 -6.14
C GLY A 22 -11.52 4.62 -5.39
N SER A 23 -11.54 4.50 -4.07
CA SER A 23 -12.00 5.62 -3.27
C SER A 23 -10.99 6.72 -3.56
N GLU A 24 -11.48 7.84 -4.12
CA GLU A 24 -10.76 9.11 -4.13
C GLU A 24 -10.52 9.48 -2.66
N GLY A 25 -9.52 8.84 -2.07
CA GLY A 25 -9.01 9.16 -0.75
C GLY A 25 -8.53 10.58 -0.86
N GLY A 26 -9.32 11.50 -0.33
CA GLY A 26 -9.04 12.92 -0.37
C GLY A 26 -7.62 13.17 0.12
N ARG A 27 -6.99 14.21 -0.43
CA ARG A 27 -5.66 14.63 -0.01
C ARG A 27 -5.65 14.84 1.50
N GLN A 28 -4.72 14.18 2.18
CA GLN A 28 -4.44 14.33 3.59
C GLN A 28 -3.03 14.87 3.75
N GLU A 29 -2.81 15.73 4.74
CA GLU A 29 -1.50 16.22 5.13
C GLU A 29 -1.33 16.15 6.64
N GLY A 30 -0.09 16.03 7.10
CA GLY A 30 0.17 15.89 8.53
C GLY A 30 1.64 15.95 8.89
N LEU A 31 1.88 15.86 10.21
CA LEU A 31 3.21 15.84 10.81
C LEU A 31 3.40 14.52 11.58
N LEU A 32 4.52 13.84 11.33
CA LEU A 32 4.94 12.62 12.01
C LEU A 32 6.16 12.91 12.87
N LEU A 33 6.19 12.40 14.11
CA LEU A 33 7.40 12.37 14.93
C LEU A 33 8.12 11.04 14.72
N VAL A 34 9.29 11.07 14.08
CA VAL A 34 10.10 9.88 13.78
C VAL A 34 11.53 10.17 14.19
N ASN A 35 12.10 9.34 15.06
CA ASN A 35 13.49 9.44 15.50
C ASN A 35 13.89 10.85 16.02
N GLY A 36 12.97 11.53 16.70
CA GLY A 36 13.19 12.89 17.22
C GLY A 36 13.07 14.02 16.18
N ALA A 37 12.76 13.70 14.92
CA ALA A 37 12.48 14.68 13.87
C ALA A 37 10.97 14.77 13.60
N GLN A 38 10.50 15.98 13.28
CA GLN A 38 9.14 16.21 12.80
C GLN A 38 9.15 16.23 11.27
N ILE A 39 8.40 15.31 10.66
CA ILE A 39 8.34 15.09 9.22
C ILE A 39 6.96 15.50 8.70
N HIS A 40 6.91 16.44 7.77
CA HIS A 40 5.71 16.76 7.01
C HIS A 40 5.48 15.73 5.90
N TYR A 41 4.23 15.29 5.72
CA TYR A 41 3.86 14.35 4.66
C TYR A 41 2.51 14.69 4.06
N VAL A 42 2.29 14.18 2.85
CA VAL A 42 1.03 14.21 2.13
C VAL A 42 0.68 12.77 1.73
N SER A 43 -0.59 12.40 1.85
CA SER A 43 -1.12 11.10 1.43
C SER A 43 -2.37 11.30 0.59
N GLN A 44 -2.52 10.51 -0.48
CA GLN A 44 -3.68 10.53 -1.35
C GLN A 44 -4.00 9.13 -1.86
N GLY A 45 -5.29 8.86 -2.09
CA GLY A 45 -5.76 7.60 -2.64
C GLY A 45 -5.95 6.51 -1.60
N SER A 46 -6.08 5.27 -2.07
CA SER A 46 -6.34 4.09 -1.26
C SER A 46 -5.70 2.84 -1.90
N GLY A 47 -5.43 1.80 -1.11
CA GLY A 47 -4.77 0.57 -1.57
C GLY A 47 -3.36 0.39 -1.02
N THR A 48 -2.51 -0.36 -1.73
CA THR A 48 -1.11 -0.61 -1.33
C THR A 48 -0.32 0.71 -1.37
N PRO A 49 0.34 1.12 -0.26
CA PRO A 49 1.00 2.41 -0.21
C PRO A 49 2.26 2.45 -1.09
N MET A 50 2.45 3.58 -1.78
CA MET A 50 3.72 3.95 -2.40
C MET A 50 4.34 5.11 -1.65
N LEU A 51 5.62 5.00 -1.28
CA LEU A 51 6.35 6.08 -0.63
C LEU A 51 7.19 6.84 -1.65
N LEU A 52 6.91 8.13 -1.80
CA LEU A 52 7.66 9.03 -2.68
C LEU A 52 8.61 9.88 -1.83
N LEU A 53 9.89 9.85 -2.18
CA LEU A 53 10.95 10.58 -1.49
C LEU A 53 11.58 11.57 -2.47
N HIS A 54 11.68 12.84 -2.07
CA HIS A 54 12.36 13.86 -2.86
C HIS A 54 13.85 13.94 -2.51
N GLY A 55 14.63 14.53 -3.41
CA GLY A 55 16.03 14.90 -3.16
C GLY A 55 16.19 16.37 -2.78
N TYR A 56 17.44 16.82 -2.72
CA TYR A 56 17.79 18.25 -2.61
C TYR A 56 17.77 18.92 -3.99
N PRO A 57 17.33 20.18 -4.13
CA PRO A 57 16.80 21.12 -3.12
C PRO A 57 15.27 21.12 -3.00
N LEU A 58 14.63 19.99 -3.29
CA LEU A 58 13.18 19.91 -3.50
C LEU A 58 12.43 19.59 -2.18
N SER A 59 11.10 19.62 -2.24
CA SER A 59 10.19 19.24 -1.14
C SER A 59 9.17 18.20 -1.60
N GLY A 60 8.39 17.67 -0.66
CA GLY A 60 7.27 16.76 -0.97
C GLY A 60 6.16 17.38 -1.81
N GLU A 61 6.13 18.72 -1.97
CA GLU A 61 5.15 19.43 -2.80
C GLU A 61 5.24 19.07 -4.29
N LEU A 62 6.36 18.49 -4.73
CA LEU A 62 6.49 18.02 -6.12
C LEU A 62 5.54 16.89 -6.51
N PHE A 63 5.05 16.14 -5.52
CA PHE A 63 4.17 14.99 -5.72
C PHE A 63 2.73 15.26 -5.28
N ALA A 64 2.45 16.49 -4.88
CA ALA A 64 1.26 16.93 -4.16
C ALA A 64 0.16 17.45 -5.10
#